data_AF-A0A8D3AT04-F1
#
_entry.id   AF-A0A8D3AT04-F1
#
_cell.length_a   1.000
_cell.length_b   1.000
_cell.length_c   1.000
_cell.angle_alpha   90.00
_cell.angle_beta   90.00
_cell.angle_gamma   90.00
#
_symmetry.space_group_name_H-M   'P 1'
#
loop_
_entity.id
_entity.type
_entity.pdbx_description
1 polymer ?
#
loop_
_entity_poly.entity_id
_entity_poly.type
_entity_poly.pdbx_seq_one_letter_code
_entity_poly.pdbx_strand_id
1 'polypeptide(L)'
;LDTRALRTEANHANVATSRPPSLSFVATFRRRRDTCRLLLLPQSHRKFSAPRHGSLGFLPRKRSRRHRGKAKSFPRDDPSKPVHLTAFLGYKAGMTHIVREVDRPGSKVNKKEVVEAVTIVETPPMIVVGVVGYVNTPRGLRSFKTIFAEHVSDECKRRFYKNCSSQAPCALMSSGL
;
A
#
# COMPACT_ATOMS: atom_id res chain seq x y z
N LEU A 1 -28.13 47.35 -12.15
CA LEU A 1 -27.00 47.36 -13.10
C LEU A 1 -26.27 46.02 -12.91
N ASP A 2 -26.61 44.89 -13.51
CA ASP A 2 -27.58 44.54 -14.55
C ASP A 2 -28.11 43.12 -14.30
N THR A 3 -29.34 42.90 -14.75
CA THR A 3 -30.09 41.65 -14.72
C THR A 3 -30.25 41.08 -16.14
N ARG A 4 -30.36 39.74 -16.23
CA ARG A 4 -30.81 38.92 -17.40
C ARG A 4 -29.76 38.76 -18.52
N ALA A 5 -29.58 37.60 -19.15
CA ALA A 5 -30.60 36.68 -19.63
C ALA A 5 -30.16 35.20 -19.72
N LEU A 6 -31.17 34.35 -19.57
CA LEU A 6 -31.24 32.90 -19.81
C LEU A 6 -31.31 32.55 -21.31
N ARG A 7 -30.85 31.34 -21.67
CA ARG A 7 -31.47 30.32 -22.57
C ARG A 7 -30.40 29.23 -22.86
N THR A 8 -30.52 27.98 -22.37
CA THR A 8 -31.20 26.79 -22.96
C THR A 8 -30.83 26.59 -24.45
N GLU A 9 -30.33 25.45 -24.93
CA GLU A 9 -30.85 24.06 -24.94
C GLU A 9 -29.66 23.08 -25.13
N ALA A 10 -29.54 21.99 -24.36
CA ALA A 10 -30.00 20.63 -24.69
C ALA A 10 -29.73 20.17 -26.14
N ASN A 11 -28.91 19.12 -26.31
CA ASN A 11 -29.26 17.93 -27.11
C ASN A 11 -28.23 16.81 -26.91
N HIS A 12 -28.72 15.69 -26.37
CA HIS A 12 -28.09 14.38 -26.38
C HIS A 12 -28.09 13.79 -27.80
N ALA A 13 -27.02 13.13 -28.20
CA ALA A 13 -27.10 11.97 -29.10
C ALA A 13 -25.86 11.07 -28.94
N ASN A 14 -26.14 9.82 -28.60
CA ASN A 14 -25.23 8.68 -28.60
C ASN A 14 -24.78 8.31 -30.03
N VAL A 15 -23.72 7.50 -30.14
CA VAL A 15 -23.65 6.23 -30.91
C VAL A 15 -22.22 5.99 -31.47
N ALA A 16 -21.58 5.00 -30.85
CA ALA A 16 -20.87 3.85 -31.41
C ALA A 16 -20.05 3.94 -32.72
N THR A 17 -18.80 3.47 -32.59
CA THR A 17 -18.08 2.50 -33.45
C THR A 17 -17.92 2.78 -34.95
N SER A 18 -16.66 2.92 -35.38
CA SER A 18 -16.11 2.11 -36.48
C SER A 18 -14.57 2.16 -36.49
N ARG A 19 -13.96 0.99 -36.66
CA ARG A 19 -12.51 0.76 -36.85
C ARG A 19 -12.08 1.28 -38.23
N PRO A 20 -10.86 1.80 -38.43
CA PRO A 20 -10.30 1.90 -39.78
C PRO A 20 -9.70 0.56 -40.24
N PRO A 21 -9.90 0.18 -41.51
CA PRO A 21 -9.39 -1.05 -42.08
C PRO A 21 -7.91 -0.96 -42.47
N SER A 22 -7.31 -2.14 -42.51
CA SER A 22 -6.02 -2.48 -43.12
C SER A 22 -5.80 -1.81 -44.48
N LEU A 23 -4.75 -1.00 -44.57
CA LEU A 23 -4.09 -0.67 -45.83
C LEU A 23 -2.60 -0.91 -45.66
N SER A 24 -2.21 -2.08 -46.13
CA SER A 24 -0.84 -2.49 -46.40
C SER A 24 -0.23 -1.54 -47.44
N PHE A 25 0.50 -0.53 -46.96
CA PHE A 25 1.43 0.22 -47.79
C PHE A 25 2.85 -0.24 -47.45
N VAL A 26 3.35 -1.18 -48.27
CA VAL A 26 4.74 -1.62 -48.23
C VAL A 26 5.59 -0.48 -48.79
N ALA A 27 6.06 0.39 -47.92
CA ALA A 27 7.13 1.33 -48.25
C ALA A 27 8.47 0.58 -48.15
N THR A 28 8.94 0.03 -49.26
CA THR A 28 10.32 -0.44 -49.43
C THR A 28 11.26 0.76 -49.47
N PHE A 29 11.51 1.38 -48.30
CA PHE A 29 12.58 2.35 -48.14
C PHE A 29 13.91 1.62 -47.98
N ARG A 30 14.59 1.38 -49.11
CA ARG A 30 15.99 0.95 -49.18
C ARG A 30 16.86 2.02 -48.50
N ARG A 31 17.13 1.88 -47.19
CA ARG A 31 18.23 2.61 -46.55
C ARG A 31 19.54 1.90 -46.84
N ARG A 32 20.39 2.59 -47.59
CA ARG A 32 21.83 2.32 -47.71
C ARG A 32 22.41 1.99 -46.34
N ARG A 33 23.17 0.89 -46.30
CA ARG A 33 24.15 0.62 -45.24
C ARG A 33 25.24 1.67 -45.36
N ASP A 34 25.02 2.83 -44.76
CA ASP A 34 26.14 3.71 -44.43
C ASP A 34 26.74 3.15 -43.14
N THR A 35 27.88 2.48 -43.29
CA THR A 35 28.81 2.13 -42.23
C THR A 35 29.38 3.40 -41.60
N CYS A 36 28.53 4.17 -40.93
CA CYS A 36 28.96 5.25 -40.05
C CYS A 36 29.48 4.60 -38.77
N ARG A 37 30.77 4.26 -38.83
CA ARG A 37 31.76 4.43 -37.77
C ARG A 37 31.13 5.01 -36.49
N LEU A 38 30.88 4.15 -35.50
CA LEU A 38 30.45 4.51 -34.14
C LEU A 38 31.58 5.30 -33.46
N LEU A 39 31.75 6.56 -33.85
CA LEU A 39 32.53 7.53 -33.10
C LEU A 39 31.71 7.88 -31.86
N LEU A 40 32.22 7.50 -30.68
CA LEU A 40 31.74 8.00 -29.39
C LEU A 40 31.78 9.53 -29.42
N LEU A 41 30.62 10.17 -29.60
CA LEU A 41 30.47 11.60 -29.31
C LEU A 41 30.30 11.77 -27.80
N PRO A 42 30.98 12.75 -27.17
CA PRO A 42 30.82 13.02 -25.73
C PRO A 42 29.39 13.45 -25.44
N GLN A 43 28.73 12.81 -24.48
CA GLN A 43 27.36 13.14 -24.09
C GLN A 43 27.27 14.62 -23.69
N SER A 44 26.46 15.38 -24.42
CA SER A 44 26.18 16.77 -24.07
C SER A 44 25.43 16.82 -22.75
N HIS A 45 25.82 17.76 -21.90
CA HIS A 45 25.13 18.00 -20.64
C HIS A 45 23.67 18.40 -20.90
N ARG A 46 22.78 18.01 -19.98
CA ARG A 46 21.35 18.28 -20.11
C ARG A 46 21.10 19.80 -20.19
N LYS A 47 20.35 20.25 -21.20
CA LYS A 47 20.12 21.68 -21.51
C LYS A 47 19.42 22.47 -20.38
N PHE A 48 18.46 21.85 -19.69
CA PHE A 48 17.76 22.43 -18.54
C PHE A 48 17.72 21.42 -17.39
N SER A 49 18.09 21.85 -16.19
CA SER A 49 17.99 21.03 -14.99
C SER A 49 16.53 20.76 -14.64
N ALA A 50 16.19 19.51 -14.34
CA ALA A 50 14.90 19.16 -13.75
C ALA A 50 15.11 18.07 -12.69
N PRO A 51 14.23 17.99 -11.68
CA PRO A 51 14.31 16.93 -10.69
C PRO A 51 14.13 15.56 -11.34
N ARG A 52 14.69 14.53 -10.69
CA ARG A 52 14.55 13.14 -11.15
C ARG A 52 13.09 12.68 -11.07
N HIS A 53 12.68 11.77 -11.95
CA HIS A 53 11.36 11.16 -11.88
C HIS A 53 11.29 10.07 -10.81
N GLY A 54 10.68 10.43 -9.67
CA GLY A 54 10.41 9.51 -8.58
C GLY A 54 11.54 9.35 -7.56
N SER A 55 11.23 8.67 -6.46
CA SER A 55 12.21 8.38 -5.42
C SER A 55 12.86 7.01 -5.64
N LEU A 56 14.18 6.97 -5.54
CA LEU A 56 15.00 5.75 -5.66
C LEU A 56 14.85 4.82 -4.44
N GLY A 57 14.41 5.36 -3.29
CA GLY A 57 14.23 4.56 -2.06
C GLY A 57 13.09 3.54 -2.13
N PHE A 58 12.20 3.64 -3.12
CA PHE A 58 11.12 2.68 -3.36
C PHE A 58 11.45 1.66 -4.47
N LEU A 59 12.72 1.60 -4.91
CA LEU A 59 13.20 0.54 -5.78
C LEU A 59 13.60 -0.68 -4.94
N PRO A 60 13.36 -1.91 -5.43
CA PRO A 60 12.69 -2.28 -6.67
C PRO A 60 11.15 -2.18 -6.61
N ARG A 61 10.52 -1.67 -7.68
CA ARG A 61 9.05 -1.63 -7.84
C ARG A 61 8.47 -2.99 -8.23
N LYS A 62 8.63 -3.98 -7.34
CA LYS A 62 8.08 -5.33 -7.48
C LYS A 62 6.93 -5.56 -6.51
N ARG A 63 6.05 -6.53 -6.81
CA ARG A 63 4.98 -6.94 -5.90
C ARG A 63 5.59 -7.40 -4.56
N SER A 64 4.95 -7.02 -3.46
CA SER A 64 5.35 -7.47 -2.13
C SER A 64 5.19 -8.99 -2.01
N ARG A 65 6.13 -9.65 -1.32
CA ARG A 65 6.02 -11.10 -1.03
C ARG A 65 4.95 -11.41 0.02
N ARG A 66 4.56 -10.43 0.83
CA ARG A 66 3.62 -10.57 1.94
C ARG A 66 2.37 -9.76 1.65
N HIS A 67 1.23 -10.30 2.05
CA HIS A 67 -0.08 -9.65 1.92
C HIS A 67 -0.34 -8.64 3.04
N ARG A 68 0.15 -8.91 4.26
CA ARG A 68 -0.01 -8.02 5.42
C ARG A 68 1.19 -7.08 5.56
N GLY A 69 0.94 -5.89 6.09
CA GLY A 69 1.99 -4.93 6.46
C GLY A 69 2.96 -5.52 7.48
N LYS A 70 4.26 -5.23 7.33
CA LYS A 70 5.30 -5.64 8.28
C LYS A 70 5.91 -4.39 8.92
N ALA A 71 5.71 -4.21 10.22
CA ALA A 71 6.48 -3.24 10.99
C ALA A 71 7.95 -3.68 11.02
N LYS A 72 8.87 -2.80 10.57
CA LYS A 72 10.32 -3.05 10.63
C LYS A 72 10.94 -2.57 11.93
N SER A 73 10.35 -1.54 12.53
CA SER A 73 10.75 -0.95 13.79
C SER A 73 9.48 -0.63 14.59
N PHE A 74 9.52 -0.95 15.87
CA PHE A 74 8.52 -0.51 16.84
C PHE A 74 8.93 0.85 17.43
N PRO A 75 8.00 1.58 18.07
CA PRO A 75 8.37 2.77 18.85
C PRO A 75 9.46 2.43 19.89
N ARG A 76 10.19 3.44 20.33
CA ARG A 76 11.18 3.27 21.41
C ARG A 76 10.43 3.05 22.73
N ASP A 77 10.95 2.13 23.55
CA ASP A 77 10.34 1.79 24.83
C ASP A 77 10.66 2.86 25.89
N ASP A 78 9.62 3.30 26.61
CA ASP A 78 9.72 4.17 27.77
C ASP A 78 9.43 3.35 29.05
N PRO A 79 10.40 3.11 29.94
CA PRO A 79 10.20 2.25 31.12
C PRO A 79 9.28 2.87 32.18
N SER A 80 9.03 4.18 32.12
CA SER A 80 8.16 4.88 33.06
C SER A 80 6.66 4.61 32.83
N LYS A 81 6.28 4.14 31.63
CA LYS A 81 4.89 3.89 31.26
C LYS A 81 4.55 2.41 31.47
N PRO A 82 3.28 2.09 31.77
CA PRO A 82 2.86 0.69 31.85
C PRO A 82 3.00 0.00 30.48
N VAL A 83 3.14 -1.32 30.53
CA VAL A 83 3.25 -2.17 29.34
C VAL A 83 1.97 -2.04 28.52
N HIS A 84 2.13 -1.65 27.25
CA HIS A 84 1.02 -1.46 26.31
C HIS A 84 1.32 -2.17 24.99
N LEU A 85 0.27 -2.56 24.27
CA LEU A 85 0.40 -3.17 22.95
C LEU A 85 0.74 -2.10 21.91
N THR A 86 1.73 -2.37 21.07
CA THR A 86 2.26 -1.39 20.11
C THR A 86 1.50 -1.32 18.80
N ALA A 87 0.80 -2.39 18.41
CA ALA A 87 0.20 -2.49 17.09
C ALA A 87 -1.10 -3.30 17.12
N PHE A 88 -2.01 -2.96 16.21
CA PHE A 88 -3.30 -3.62 16.03
C PHE A 88 -3.53 -3.95 14.55
N LEU A 89 -4.33 -4.99 14.27
CA LEU A 89 -4.72 -5.36 12.91
C LEU A 89 -6.12 -4.82 12.60
N GLY A 90 -6.24 -4.07 11.51
CA GLY A 90 -7.51 -3.56 11.02
C GLY A 90 -7.72 -3.88 9.54
N TYR A 91 -8.98 -3.92 9.14
CA TYR A 91 -9.43 -4.13 7.76
C TYR A 91 -10.07 -2.83 7.25
N LYS A 92 -9.72 -2.41 6.03
CA LYS A 92 -10.29 -1.21 5.43
C LYS A 92 -11.75 -1.49 5.05
N ALA A 93 -12.69 -0.79 5.68
CA ALA A 93 -14.12 -0.93 5.41
C ALA A 93 -14.60 0.06 4.34
N GLY A 94 -14.15 1.31 4.41
CA GLY A 94 -14.60 2.35 3.49
C GLY A 94 -13.93 3.70 3.68
N MET A 95 -14.43 4.71 2.96
CA MET A 95 -14.03 6.11 3.12
C MET A 95 -15.28 6.98 3.08
N THR A 96 -15.34 7.97 3.97
CA THR A 96 -16.42 8.95 4.07
C THR A 96 -15.82 10.34 4.22
N HIS A 97 -16.65 11.37 4.28
CA HIS A 97 -16.24 12.72 4.63
C HIS A 97 -16.90 13.12 5.96
N ILE A 98 -16.17 13.85 6.79
CA ILE A 98 -16.67 14.38 8.06
C ILE A 98 -16.61 15.90 7.98
N VAL A 99 -17.67 16.54 8.45
CA VAL A 99 -17.67 17.98 8.73
C VAL A 99 -17.25 18.15 10.18
N ARG A 100 -16.15 18.87 10.43
CA ARG A 100 -15.72 19.22 11.78
C ARG A 100 -15.45 20.72 11.88
N GLU A 101 -15.68 21.28 13.05
CA GLU A 101 -15.19 22.61 13.39
C GLU A 101 -13.69 22.53 13.72
N VAL A 102 -12.91 23.41 13.12
CA VAL A 102 -11.45 23.45 13.34
C VAL A 102 -11.10 24.49 14.39
N ASP A 103 -10.61 24.03 15.55
CA ASP A 103 -10.02 24.89 16.58
C ASP A 103 -8.49 24.84 16.49
N ARG A 104 -7.93 25.75 15.70
CA ARG A 104 -6.47 25.91 15.51
C ARG A 104 -6.15 27.40 15.44
N PRO A 105 -5.74 28.02 16.56
CA PRO A 105 -5.44 29.45 16.60
C PRO A 105 -4.29 29.77 15.63
N GLY A 106 -4.42 30.85 14.86
CA GLY A 106 -3.47 31.26 13.82
C GLY A 106 -3.74 30.70 12.43
N SER A 107 -4.70 29.79 12.26
CA SER A 107 -5.12 29.32 10.95
C SER A 107 -6.25 30.18 10.34
N LYS A 108 -6.25 30.36 9.01
CA LYS A 108 -7.34 31.07 8.29
C LYS A 108 -8.72 30.39 8.41
N VAL A 109 -8.70 29.14 8.87
CA VAL A 109 -9.86 28.24 8.92
C VAL A 109 -10.32 28.01 10.36
N ASN A 110 -9.85 28.84 11.31
CA ASN A 110 -10.25 28.74 12.70
C ASN A 110 -11.75 29.04 12.88
N LYS A 111 -12.44 28.22 13.68
CA LYS A 111 -13.89 28.32 13.97
C LYS A 111 -14.77 28.25 12.71
N LYS A 112 -14.31 27.54 11.68
CA LYS A 112 -15.07 27.25 10.47
C LYS A 112 -15.23 25.76 10.32
N GLU A 113 -16.33 25.37 9.69
CA GLU A 113 -16.60 24.00 9.31
C GLU A 113 -15.74 23.61 8.11
N VAL A 114 -15.02 22.49 8.23
CA VAL A 114 -14.20 21.94 7.15
C VAL A 114 -14.64 20.50 6.90
N VAL A 115 -14.78 20.18 5.62
CA VAL A 115 -15.04 18.82 5.15
C VAL A 115 -13.70 18.12 4.92
N GLU A 116 -13.43 17.07 5.71
CA GLU A 116 -12.22 16.26 5.58
C GLU A 116 -12.56 14.82 5.20
N ALA A 117 -11.74 14.24 4.33
CA ALA A 117 -11.86 12.83 3.96
C ALA A 117 -11.31 11.94 5.08
N VAL A 118 -12.10 10.95 5.48
CA VAL A 118 -11.77 10.00 6.55
C VAL A 118 -11.87 8.57 6.04
N THR A 119 -10.94 7.72 6.47
CA THR A 119 -10.95 6.29 6.17
C THR A 119 -11.44 5.49 7.37
N ILE A 120 -12.44 4.63 7.16
CA ILE A 120 -13.00 3.76 8.20
C ILE A 120 -12.26 2.43 8.17
N VAL A 121 -11.74 2.03 9.33
CA VAL A 121 -11.01 0.77 9.53
C VAL A 121 -11.73 -0.06 10.58
N GLU A 122 -12.24 -1.22 10.19
CA GLU A 122 -12.84 -2.20 11.10
C GLU A 122 -11.75 -2.96 11.85
N THR A 123 -11.92 -3.07 13.16
CA THR A 123 -10.93 -3.61 14.07
C THR A 123 -11.58 -4.68 14.96
N PRO A 124 -11.72 -5.92 14.47
CA PRO A 124 -12.27 -7.00 15.28
C PRO A 124 -11.34 -7.30 16.47
N PRO A 125 -11.90 -7.75 17.61
CA PRO A 125 -11.09 -8.06 18.79
C PRO A 125 -10.05 -9.15 18.48
N MET A 126 -8.81 -8.92 18.90
CA MET A 126 -7.70 -9.83 18.64
C MET A 126 -7.51 -10.83 19.78
N ILE A 127 -7.24 -12.09 19.43
CA ILE A 127 -6.90 -13.16 20.38
C ILE A 127 -5.38 -13.31 20.45
N VAL A 128 -4.81 -13.27 21.66
CA VAL A 128 -3.38 -13.49 21.90
C VAL A 128 -3.12 -14.99 22.08
N VAL A 129 -2.26 -15.56 21.24
CA VAL A 129 -1.99 -17.01 21.20
C VAL A 129 -0.67 -17.38 21.89
N GLY A 130 0.25 -16.43 22.04
CA GLY A 130 1.57 -16.70 22.60
C GLY A 130 2.46 -15.47 22.70
N VAL A 131 3.60 -15.65 23.34
CA VAL A 131 4.62 -14.62 23.59
C VAL A 131 5.94 -15.04 22.96
N VAL A 132 6.68 -14.06 22.42
CA VAL A 132 8.00 -14.29 21.80
C VAL A 132 9.04 -13.46 22.53
N GLY A 133 10.04 -14.13 23.11
CA GLY A 133 11.21 -13.46 23.70
C GLY A 133 12.30 -13.20 22.67
N TYR A 134 12.90 -12.02 22.69
CA TYR A 134 14.06 -11.66 21.87
C TYR A 134 15.29 -11.47 22.75
N VAL A 135 16.45 -11.92 22.26
CA VAL A 135 17.75 -11.73 22.90
C VAL A 135 18.64 -10.94 21.96
N ASN A 136 19.39 -9.99 22.54
CA ASN A 136 20.38 -9.22 21.80
C ASN A 136 21.66 -10.04 21.61
N THR A 137 22.03 -10.28 20.35
CA THR A 137 23.28 -10.96 19.98
C THR A 137 24.17 -9.98 19.20
N PRO A 138 25.49 -10.19 19.09
CA PRO A 138 26.36 -9.29 18.33
C PRO A 138 25.97 -9.15 16.84
N ARG A 139 25.15 -10.07 16.32
CA ARG A 139 24.62 -10.02 14.95
C ARG A 139 23.22 -9.39 14.86
N GLY A 140 22.65 -8.95 15.98
CA GLY A 140 21.31 -8.36 16.10
C GLY A 140 20.36 -9.15 16.99
N LEU A 141 19.07 -8.79 16.94
CA LEU A 141 18.02 -9.43 17.72
C LEU A 141 17.68 -10.81 17.14
N ARG A 142 17.76 -11.84 17.98
CA ARG A 142 17.36 -13.21 17.65
C ARG A 142 16.16 -13.62 18.52
N SER A 143 15.20 -14.35 17.93
CA SER A 143 14.12 -14.98 18.68
C SER A 143 14.70 -16.09 19.56
N PHE A 144 14.44 -16.01 20.87
CA PHE A 144 14.91 -17.00 21.84
C PHE A 144 13.97 -18.20 21.88
N LYS A 145 12.73 -18.01 22.36
CA LYS A 145 11.68 -19.02 22.39
C LYS A 145 10.31 -18.36 22.18
N THR A 146 9.39 -19.14 21.61
CA THR A 146 7.98 -18.79 21.46
C THR A 146 7.15 -19.68 22.38
N ILE A 147 6.44 -19.09 23.33
CA ILE A 147 5.57 -19.81 24.27
C ILE A 147 4.14 -19.67 23.77
N PHE A 148 3.45 -20.78 23.56
CA PHE A 148 2.05 -20.82 23.12
C PHE A 148 1.12 -21.11 24.30
N ALA A 149 -0.15 -20.69 24.16
CA ALA A 149 -1.20 -21.05 25.09
C ALA A 149 -1.58 -22.54 24.94
N GLU A 150 -2.09 -23.15 26.00
CA GLU A 150 -2.51 -24.57 26.01
C GLU A 150 -3.66 -24.84 25.03
N HIS A 151 -4.61 -23.92 24.95
CA HIS A 151 -5.78 -24.03 24.08
C HIS A 151 -5.66 -23.08 22.89
N VAL A 152 -5.36 -23.65 21.72
CA VAL A 152 -5.25 -22.92 20.45
C VAL A 152 -6.51 -23.14 19.61
N SER A 153 -7.16 -22.04 19.21
CA SER A 153 -8.36 -22.08 18.35
C SER A 153 -8.05 -22.62 16.95
N ASP A 154 -9.03 -23.27 16.32
CA ASP A 154 -8.86 -23.86 15.00
C ASP A 154 -8.60 -22.80 13.91
N GLU A 155 -9.08 -21.58 14.11
CA GLU A 155 -8.77 -20.42 13.25
C GLU A 155 -7.27 -20.14 13.17
N CYS A 156 -6.55 -20.29 14.29
CA CYS A 156 -5.11 -20.13 14.32
C CYS A 156 -4.41 -21.30 13.61
N LYS A 157 -4.92 -22.53 13.78
CA LYS A 157 -4.36 -23.74 13.14
C LYS A 157 -4.45 -23.69 11.62
N ARG A 158 -5.48 -23.04 11.07
CA ARG A 158 -5.64 -22.83 9.61
C ARG A 158 -4.45 -22.13 8.96
N ARG A 159 -3.66 -21.35 9.72
CA ARG A 159 -2.49 -20.66 9.17
C ARG A 159 -1.34 -21.60 8.79
N PHE A 160 -1.25 -22.77 9.40
CA PHE A 160 -0.16 -23.72 9.14
C PHE A 160 -0.40 -24.56 7.88
N TYR A 161 -1.65 -24.74 7.46
CA TYR A 161 -2.02 -25.62 6.36
C TYR A 161 -2.51 -24.83 5.15
N LYS A 162 -2.17 -25.32 3.95
CA LYS A 162 -2.70 -24.78 2.69
C LYS A 162 -4.08 -25.35 2.35
N ASN A 163 -4.30 -26.64 2.66
CA ASN A 163 -5.56 -27.34 2.44
C ASN A 163 -6.17 -27.66 3.80
N CYS A 164 -7.39 -27.19 4.04
CA CYS A 164 -8.03 -27.25 5.37
C CYS A 164 -9.09 -28.36 5.49
N SER A 165 -9.55 -28.94 4.39
CA SER A 165 -10.62 -29.96 4.39
C SER A 165 -10.18 -31.33 4.91
N SER A 166 -8.88 -31.60 4.99
CA SER A 166 -8.32 -32.89 5.42
C SER A 166 -7.97 -32.96 6.90
N GLN A 167 -8.67 -32.21 7.76
CA GLN A 167 -8.43 -32.23 9.21
C GLN A 167 -9.26 -33.35 9.85
N ALA A 168 -8.63 -34.48 10.11
CA ALA A 168 -9.08 -35.38 11.17
C ALA A 168 -8.91 -34.65 12.53
N PRO A 169 -9.82 -34.83 13.50
CA PRO A 169 -9.67 -34.26 14.83
C PRO A 169 -8.52 -35.00 15.52
N CYS A 170 -7.29 -34.49 15.43
CA CYS A 170 -6.13 -35.19 15.94
C CYS A 170 -5.43 -34.41 17.05
N ALA A 171 -5.48 -35.00 18.24
CA ALA A 171 -4.89 -34.59 19.50
C ALA A 171 -3.35 -34.66 19.51
N LEU A 172 -2.68 -34.05 18.51
CA LEU A 172 -1.23 -34.16 18.31
C LEU A 172 -0.51 -32.81 18.32
N MET A 173 -0.96 -31.86 19.14
CA MET A 173 -0.15 -30.67 19.46
C MET A 173 0.14 -30.56 20.97
N SER A 174 -0.05 -31.63 21.74
CA SER A 174 0.26 -31.70 23.19
C SER A 174 1.59 -32.41 23.50
N SER A 175 2.38 -32.83 22.52
CA SER A 175 3.69 -33.44 22.75
C SER A 175 4.76 -32.84 21.85
N GLY A 176 5.53 -31.92 22.42
CA GLY A 176 6.70 -31.31 21.79
C GLY A 176 7.39 -30.38 22.79
N LEU A 177 8.16 -31.00 23.69
CA LEU A 177 9.14 -30.40 24.59
C LEU A 177 9.98 -29.29 23.94
#